data_AF-A0A6H2D0X7-F1
#
_entry.id   AF-A0A6H2D0X7-F1
#
_cell.length_a   1.000
_cell.length_b   1.000
_cell.length_c   1.000
_cell.angle_alpha   90.00
_cell.angle_beta   90.00
_cell.angle_gamma   90.00
#
_symmetry.space_group_name_H-M   'P 1'
#
loop_
_entity.id
_entity.type
_entity.pdbx_description
1 polymer ?
#
loop_
_entity_poly.entity_id
_entity_poly.type
_entity_poly.pdbx_seq_one_letter_code
_entity_poly.pdbx_strand_id
1 'polypeptide(L)'
;MKSCVGGRPSFKRNTVAGENLRTILKLMGKTWRKDVGNPNHVRNWSEWVENGLPSSPTTIDCDMREGVPESRLSAYASCLGTTVDGLCSKRTNWAKKLKGPTISEGDDNLLWPTGLGEEFSKRNKEYNRPSYIEELFSLMGGVYRMNYLIDGVDLIHRSTLWVHKVEGNRMLTRGGFIMFGNENQYEAVIFRWHNNLHFHYLCENGMELGYCMTVDPLRHNLVRQRKPFWLLGTGMTDRGLVDNKPITFVFRMEQLVPETGMSLKELWNTESDDMRKHPFIAPGTPDYERIRTEILTPDVLTPEVA
;
A
#
# COMPACT_ATOMS: atom_id res chain seq x y z
N MET A 1 30.20 -9.70 -49.61
CA MET A 1 29.17 -10.07 -48.63
C MET A 1 29.75 -11.08 -47.65
N LYS A 2 30.01 -10.70 -46.40
CA LYS A 2 30.17 -11.62 -45.27
C LYS A 2 29.41 -11.01 -44.09
N SER A 3 28.40 -11.74 -43.64
CA SER A 3 27.46 -11.36 -42.60
C SER A 3 28.13 -11.38 -41.23
N CYS A 4 27.97 -10.31 -40.47
CA CYS A 4 28.18 -10.30 -39.03
C CYS A 4 26.88 -10.77 -38.37
N VAL A 5 26.85 -12.00 -37.85
CA VAL A 5 25.82 -12.44 -36.91
C VAL A 5 26.52 -13.08 -35.73
N GLY A 6 26.51 -12.37 -34.61
CA GLY A 6 27.13 -12.80 -33.36
C GLY A 6 26.49 -12.15 -32.14
N GLY A 7 25.17 -11.97 -32.16
CA GLY A 7 24.41 -11.70 -30.94
C GLY A 7 24.32 -12.98 -30.12
N ARG A 8 24.57 -12.91 -28.80
CA ARG A 8 24.43 -14.04 -27.86
C ARG A 8 23.10 -14.77 -28.10
N PRO A 9 23.04 -16.12 -28.01
CA PRO A 9 21.79 -16.85 -28.13
C PRO A 9 20.78 -16.28 -27.13
N SER A 10 19.66 -15.74 -27.62
CA SER A 10 18.56 -15.37 -26.75
C SER A 10 17.98 -16.66 -26.21
N PHE A 11 18.30 -17.00 -24.95
CA PHE A 11 17.69 -18.15 -24.30
C PHE A 11 16.18 -18.03 -24.40
N LYS A 12 15.52 -19.12 -24.82
CA LYS A 12 14.06 -19.17 -24.90
C LYS A 12 13.50 -18.91 -23.50
N ARG A 13 12.63 -17.90 -23.39
CA ARG A 13 12.09 -17.40 -22.12
C ARG A 13 10.59 -17.57 -22.08
N ASN A 14 10.09 -17.90 -20.89
CA ASN A 14 8.66 -17.96 -20.62
C ASN A 14 8.22 -16.70 -19.88
N THR A 15 7.52 -15.80 -20.58
CA THR A 15 7.05 -14.52 -20.04
C THR A 15 6.02 -14.70 -18.94
N VAL A 16 5.11 -15.68 -19.09
CA VAL A 16 4.09 -16.01 -18.09
C VAL A 16 4.73 -16.46 -16.78
N ALA A 17 5.78 -17.27 -16.86
CA ALA A 17 6.55 -17.66 -15.69
C ALA A 17 7.22 -16.46 -15.00
N GLY A 18 7.65 -15.44 -15.75
CA GLY A 18 8.19 -14.19 -15.19
C GLY A 18 7.16 -13.35 -14.44
N GLU A 19 5.97 -13.18 -15.03
CA GLU A 19 4.83 -12.51 -14.40
C GLU A 19 4.38 -13.24 -13.12
N ASN A 20 4.28 -14.57 -13.20
CA ASN A 20 3.93 -15.43 -12.08
C ASN A 20 5.02 -15.40 -10.99
N LEU A 21 6.30 -15.44 -11.36
CA LEU A 21 7.42 -15.31 -10.41
C LEU A 21 7.31 -14.01 -9.61
N ARG A 22 7.06 -12.88 -10.29
CA ARG A 22 6.87 -11.58 -9.63
C ARG A 22 5.69 -11.63 -8.65
N THR A 23 4.58 -12.20 -9.08
CA THR A 23 3.34 -12.31 -8.28
C THR A 23 3.56 -13.17 -7.05
N ILE A 24 4.19 -14.34 -7.21
CA ILE A 24 4.47 -15.28 -6.12
C ILE A 24 5.44 -14.67 -5.10
N LEU A 25 6.56 -14.08 -5.56
CA LEU A 25 7.53 -13.46 -4.66
C LEU A 25 6.92 -12.32 -3.84
N LYS A 26 6.06 -11.52 -4.48
CA LYS A 26 5.26 -10.51 -3.76
C LYS A 26 4.35 -11.18 -2.74
N LEU A 27 3.52 -12.16 -3.13
CA LEU A 27 2.59 -12.83 -2.21
C LEU A 27 3.30 -13.50 -1.02
N MET A 28 4.53 -13.97 -1.21
CA MET A 28 5.37 -14.56 -0.15
C MET A 28 6.17 -13.53 0.66
N GLY A 29 6.04 -12.23 0.35
CA GLY A 29 6.76 -11.15 1.03
C GLY A 29 8.28 -11.16 0.83
N LYS A 30 8.78 -11.82 -0.24
CA LYS A 30 10.22 -11.95 -0.49
C LYS A 30 10.80 -10.68 -1.12
N THR A 31 12.03 -10.33 -0.74
CA THR A 31 12.76 -9.18 -1.29
C THR A 31 14.07 -9.62 -1.94
N TRP A 32 14.59 -8.90 -2.93
CA TRP A 32 15.82 -9.30 -3.66
C TRP A 32 16.71 -8.11 -4.04
N ARG A 33 16.61 -7.03 -3.28
CA ARG A 33 17.27 -5.73 -3.53
C ARG A 33 18.47 -5.53 -2.60
N LYS A 34 18.89 -4.28 -2.38
CA LYS A 34 20.15 -3.96 -1.66
C LYS A 34 20.14 -4.32 -0.17
N ASP A 35 18.97 -4.52 0.43
CA ASP A 35 18.82 -4.83 1.85
C ASP A 35 18.99 -6.34 2.14
N VAL A 36 20.21 -6.82 1.99
CA VAL A 36 20.55 -8.26 2.16
C VAL A 36 20.40 -8.71 3.62
N GLY A 37 20.36 -7.78 4.59
CA GLY A 37 20.14 -8.08 6.00
C GLY A 37 18.69 -8.43 6.35
N ASN A 38 17.74 -8.20 5.45
CA ASN A 38 16.33 -8.49 5.68
C ASN A 38 16.09 -10.01 5.74
N PRO A 39 15.46 -10.56 6.79
CA PRO A 39 15.16 -12.00 6.88
C PRO A 39 14.35 -12.55 5.70
N ASN A 40 13.53 -11.71 5.07
CA ASN A 40 12.72 -12.07 3.90
C ASN A 40 13.47 -11.89 2.57
N HIS A 41 14.75 -11.51 2.60
CA HIS A 41 15.56 -11.43 1.41
C HIS A 41 15.77 -12.82 0.80
N VAL A 42 15.69 -12.97 -0.53
CA VAL A 42 15.86 -14.25 -1.23
C VAL A 42 17.20 -14.93 -0.95
N ARG A 43 18.24 -14.16 -0.59
CA ARG A 43 19.55 -14.70 -0.18
C ARG A 43 19.52 -15.37 1.20
N ASN A 44 18.56 -15.00 2.04
CA ASN A 44 18.36 -15.58 3.38
C ASN A 44 17.30 -16.68 3.35
N TRP A 45 16.80 -17.03 2.17
CA TRP A 45 15.85 -18.11 1.96
C TRP A 45 16.60 -19.37 1.52
N SER A 46 16.65 -20.37 2.40
CA SER A 46 17.36 -21.65 2.20
C SER A 46 17.07 -22.29 0.85
N GLU A 47 15.79 -22.43 0.51
CA GLU A 47 15.33 -23.09 -0.70
C GLU A 47 15.77 -22.33 -1.95
N TRP A 48 15.83 -20.99 -1.90
CA TRP A 48 16.32 -20.19 -3.02
C TRP A 48 17.81 -20.45 -3.30
N VAL A 49 18.60 -20.55 -2.24
CA VAL A 49 20.03 -20.84 -2.31
C VAL A 49 20.27 -22.27 -2.77
N GLU A 50 19.55 -23.24 -2.21
CA GLU A 50 19.65 -24.67 -2.55
C GLU A 50 19.27 -24.97 -3.99
N ASN A 51 18.27 -24.27 -4.54
CA ASN A 51 17.88 -24.39 -5.94
C ASN A 51 18.83 -23.61 -6.89
N GLY A 52 19.91 -23.03 -6.39
CA GLY A 52 20.91 -22.32 -7.20
C GLY A 52 20.35 -21.10 -7.93
N LEU A 53 19.33 -20.45 -7.36
CA LEU A 53 18.66 -19.32 -7.99
C LEU A 53 19.54 -18.06 -7.94
N PRO A 54 19.32 -17.09 -8.86
CA PRO A 54 20.16 -15.92 -8.97
C PRO A 54 20.17 -15.10 -7.68
N SER A 55 21.35 -14.60 -7.32
CA SER A 55 21.54 -13.69 -6.19
C SER A 55 21.61 -12.21 -6.61
N SER A 56 21.71 -11.95 -7.92
CA SER A 56 21.80 -10.62 -8.50
C SER A 56 20.40 -10.01 -8.69
N PRO A 57 20.11 -8.84 -8.09
CA PRO A 57 18.84 -8.16 -8.27
C PRO A 57 18.48 -7.92 -9.74
N THR A 58 19.48 -7.57 -10.56
CA THR A 58 19.33 -7.31 -12.00
C THR A 58 18.91 -8.56 -12.76
N THR A 59 19.45 -9.72 -12.39
CA THR A 59 19.10 -10.99 -13.04
C THR A 59 17.69 -11.42 -12.68
N ILE A 60 17.31 -11.26 -11.41
CA ILE A 60 15.96 -11.60 -10.91
C ILE A 60 14.92 -10.69 -11.59
N ASP A 61 15.18 -9.40 -11.69
CA ASP A 61 14.33 -8.46 -12.43
C ASP A 61 14.18 -8.82 -13.89
N CYS A 62 15.29 -9.17 -14.54
CA CYS A 62 15.29 -9.56 -15.93
C CYS A 62 14.42 -10.82 -16.12
N ASP A 63 14.45 -11.77 -15.20
CA ASP A 63 13.60 -12.97 -15.27
C ASP A 63 12.11 -12.67 -15.05
N MET A 64 11.79 -11.70 -14.19
CA MET A 64 10.40 -11.26 -13.99
C MET A 64 9.86 -10.46 -15.17
N ARG A 65 10.67 -9.56 -15.74
CA ARG A 65 10.24 -8.61 -16.78
C ARG A 65 10.27 -9.21 -18.18
N GLU A 66 11.33 -9.94 -18.50
CA GLU A 66 11.55 -10.51 -19.85
C GLU A 66 11.19 -12.00 -19.91
N GLY A 67 10.80 -12.60 -18.79
CA GLY A 67 10.44 -14.00 -18.67
C GLY A 67 11.58 -14.88 -18.19
N VAL A 68 11.22 -15.99 -17.54
CA VAL A 68 12.17 -16.94 -16.95
C VAL A 68 12.78 -17.81 -18.06
N PRO A 69 14.12 -17.94 -18.16
CA PRO A 69 14.74 -18.86 -19.12
C PRO A 69 14.34 -20.31 -18.87
N GLU A 70 14.13 -21.09 -19.94
CA GLU A 70 13.74 -22.50 -19.84
C GLU A 70 14.65 -23.31 -18.91
N SER A 71 15.96 -23.04 -18.93
CA SER A 71 16.96 -23.69 -18.07
C SER A 71 16.76 -23.46 -16.57
N ARG A 72 15.99 -22.45 -16.16
CA ARG A 72 15.74 -22.09 -14.75
C ARG A 72 14.32 -22.36 -14.29
N LEU A 73 13.41 -22.76 -15.19
CA LEU A 73 12.01 -23.00 -14.84
C LEU A 73 11.85 -24.06 -13.74
N SER A 74 12.57 -25.18 -13.84
CA SER A 74 12.50 -26.25 -12.85
C SER A 74 13.01 -25.82 -11.48
N ALA A 75 14.09 -25.04 -11.43
CA ALA A 75 14.65 -24.52 -10.18
C ALA A 75 13.70 -23.53 -9.50
N TYR A 76 13.10 -22.61 -10.27
CA TYR A 76 12.07 -21.71 -9.74
C TYR A 76 10.84 -22.48 -9.29
N ALA A 77 10.36 -23.43 -10.08
CA ALA A 77 9.18 -24.22 -9.72
C ALA A 77 9.41 -24.98 -8.41
N SER A 78 10.57 -25.64 -8.27
CA SER A 78 10.97 -26.36 -7.06
C SER A 78 11.06 -25.44 -5.84
N CYS A 79 11.76 -24.31 -5.94
CA CYS A 79 11.87 -23.32 -4.86
C CYS A 79 10.50 -22.78 -4.41
N LEU A 80 9.56 -22.61 -5.35
CA LEU A 80 8.23 -22.06 -5.09
C LEU A 80 7.22 -23.14 -4.67
N GLY A 81 7.65 -24.40 -4.50
CA GLY A 81 6.79 -25.52 -4.13
C GLY A 81 5.71 -25.81 -5.19
N THR A 82 6.04 -25.67 -6.47
CA THR A 82 5.08 -25.78 -7.57
C THR A 82 5.64 -26.57 -8.76
N THR A 83 4.80 -26.85 -9.76
CA THR A 83 5.23 -27.51 -11.00
C THR A 83 5.60 -26.48 -12.06
N VAL A 84 6.46 -26.87 -13.01
CA VAL A 84 6.81 -26.00 -14.16
C VAL A 84 5.57 -25.58 -14.94
N ASP A 85 4.65 -26.51 -15.19
CA ASP A 85 3.38 -26.22 -15.86
C ASP A 85 2.51 -25.24 -15.05
N GLY A 86 2.51 -25.39 -13.72
CA GLY A 86 1.86 -24.46 -12.81
C GLY A 86 2.42 -23.06 -12.95
N LEU A 87 3.75 -22.92 -12.89
CA LEU A 87 4.49 -21.66 -13.04
C LEU A 87 4.27 -21.02 -14.42
N CYS A 88 4.16 -21.82 -15.48
CA CYS A 88 3.98 -21.35 -16.85
C CYS A 88 2.52 -21.09 -17.25
N SER A 89 1.56 -21.42 -16.38
CA SER A 89 0.13 -21.31 -16.69
C SER A 89 -0.44 -19.93 -16.33
N LYS A 90 -1.11 -19.30 -17.30
CA LYS A 90 -1.89 -18.06 -17.08
C LYS A 90 -3.15 -18.27 -16.23
N ARG A 91 -3.56 -19.54 -16.02
CA ARG A 91 -4.79 -19.89 -15.30
C ARG A 91 -4.54 -20.17 -13.82
N THR A 92 -3.28 -20.19 -13.37
CA THR A 92 -2.95 -20.48 -11.98
C THR A 92 -3.29 -19.28 -11.10
N ASN A 93 -4.28 -19.45 -10.21
CA ASN A 93 -4.57 -18.46 -9.17
C ASN A 93 -3.60 -18.63 -8.01
N TRP A 94 -2.48 -17.90 -8.04
CA TRP A 94 -1.42 -17.98 -7.02
C TRP A 94 -1.87 -17.53 -5.64
N ALA A 95 -2.78 -16.55 -5.56
CA ALA A 95 -3.35 -16.12 -4.29
C ALA A 95 -4.11 -17.27 -3.61
N LYS A 96 -4.86 -18.07 -4.37
CA LYS A 96 -5.57 -19.27 -3.85
C LYS A 96 -4.63 -20.47 -3.62
N LYS A 97 -3.60 -20.63 -4.44
CA LYS A 97 -2.66 -21.77 -4.35
C LYS A 97 -1.67 -21.65 -3.20
N LEU A 98 -1.24 -20.43 -2.87
CA LEU A 98 -0.35 -20.15 -1.74
C LEU A 98 -1.11 -19.92 -0.42
N LYS A 99 -2.43 -19.69 -0.48
CA LYS A 99 -3.34 -19.67 0.68
C LYS A 99 -4.14 -20.97 0.77
N GLY A 100 -3.63 -21.97 1.47
CA GLY A 100 -4.51 -22.98 2.10
C GLY A 100 -4.50 -22.77 3.62
N PRO A 101 -5.56 -23.11 4.39
CA PRO A 101 -6.99 -23.00 4.11
C PRO A 101 -7.50 -21.56 4.29
N THR A 102 -8.78 -21.37 3.98
CA THR A 102 -9.62 -20.20 4.21
C THR A 102 -9.29 -19.46 5.50
N ILE A 103 -9.27 -18.12 5.43
CA ILE A 103 -9.33 -17.21 6.58
C ILE A 103 -10.39 -17.75 7.52
N SER A 104 -9.96 -18.32 8.65
CA SER A 104 -10.83 -18.53 9.79
C SER A 104 -11.27 -17.14 10.23
N GLU A 105 -12.58 -16.94 10.29
CA GLU A 105 -13.14 -15.95 11.20
C GLU A 105 -12.66 -16.32 12.59
N GLY A 106 -11.59 -15.66 13.05
CA GLY A 106 -10.93 -15.94 14.33
C GLY A 106 -9.42 -16.03 14.19
N ASP A 107 -8.75 -14.92 14.53
CA ASP A 107 -7.50 -14.78 15.30
C ASP A 107 -6.62 -13.62 14.79
N ASP A 108 -6.85 -12.45 15.39
CA ASP A 108 -5.94 -11.35 15.84
C ASP A 108 -4.61 -10.97 15.14
N ASN A 109 -4.13 -11.60 14.06
CA ASN A 109 -2.71 -11.48 13.68
C ASN A 109 -2.36 -10.85 12.31
N LEU A 110 -3.28 -10.24 11.56
CA LEU A 110 -3.01 -10.02 10.12
C LEU A 110 -2.72 -8.60 9.61
N LEU A 111 -2.64 -7.56 10.45
CA LEU A 111 -2.44 -6.18 9.94
C LEU A 111 -1.48 -5.30 10.77
N TRP A 112 -0.51 -5.87 11.48
CA TRP A 112 0.56 -5.04 12.05
C TRP A 112 1.69 -4.82 11.04
N PRO A 113 2.22 -3.59 10.88
CA PRO A 113 3.44 -3.38 10.11
C PRO A 113 4.58 -4.22 10.69
N THR A 114 5.30 -4.91 9.82
CA THR A 114 6.46 -5.70 10.22
C THR A 114 7.60 -4.79 10.68
N GLY A 115 8.35 -5.19 11.72
CA GLY A 115 9.58 -4.48 12.12
C GLY A 115 9.43 -3.45 13.24
N LEU A 116 8.25 -3.32 13.87
CA LEU A 116 8.02 -2.37 14.97
C LEU A 116 8.66 -2.77 16.32
N GLY A 117 9.24 -3.98 16.42
CA GLY A 117 9.95 -4.46 17.61
C GLY A 117 9.03 -4.80 18.80
N GLU A 118 9.57 -5.52 19.80
CA GLU A 118 8.78 -6.02 20.94
C GLU A 118 8.28 -4.91 21.88
N GLU A 119 9.07 -3.83 22.04
CA GLU A 119 8.72 -2.70 22.89
C GLU A 119 7.51 -1.91 22.35
N PHE A 120 7.31 -1.93 21.03
CA PHE A 120 6.10 -1.37 20.43
C PHE A 120 4.85 -2.10 20.90
N SER A 121 4.84 -3.44 20.84
CA SER A 121 3.68 -4.25 21.23
C SER A 121 3.26 -4.04 22.68
N LYS A 122 4.22 -3.78 23.57
CA LYS A 122 3.95 -3.46 24.99
C LYS A 122 3.30 -2.08 25.14
N ARG A 123 3.92 -1.05 24.58
CA ARG A 123 3.50 0.36 24.77
C ARG A 123 2.33 0.78 23.91
N ASN A 124 2.09 0.09 22.80
CA ASN A 124 0.95 0.32 21.93
C ASN A 124 -0.37 0.22 22.72
N LYS A 125 -0.47 -0.74 23.65
CA LYS A 125 -1.64 -0.89 24.52
C LYS A 125 -1.83 0.28 25.49
N GLU A 126 -0.76 0.97 25.87
CA GLU A 126 -0.83 2.15 26.74
C GLU A 126 -1.45 3.35 26.02
N TYR A 127 -1.09 3.55 24.76
CA TYR A 127 -1.56 4.65 23.93
C TYR A 127 -2.93 4.40 23.30
N ASN A 128 -3.26 3.14 23.04
CA ASN A 128 -4.42 2.69 22.29
C ASN A 128 -5.35 1.80 23.12
N ARG A 129 -5.79 2.31 24.26
CA ARG A 129 -6.79 1.61 25.08
C ARG A 129 -8.08 1.42 24.28
N PRO A 130 -8.83 0.31 24.46
CA PRO A 130 -10.06 0.07 23.70
C PRO A 130 -11.05 1.24 23.72
N SER A 131 -11.29 1.84 24.88
CA SER A 131 -12.20 3.00 25.01
C SER A 131 -11.74 4.21 24.20
N TYR A 132 -10.44 4.45 24.12
CA TYR A 132 -9.87 5.53 23.31
C TYR A 132 -10.07 5.25 21.82
N ILE A 133 -9.84 4.02 21.38
CA ILE A 133 -9.99 3.63 19.96
C ILE A 133 -11.46 3.70 19.53
N GLU A 134 -12.39 3.30 20.39
CA GLU A 134 -13.82 3.41 20.12
C GLU A 134 -14.28 4.89 20.03
N GLU A 135 -13.81 5.76 20.93
CA GLU A 135 -14.09 7.20 20.84
C GLU A 135 -13.50 7.79 19.56
N LEU A 136 -12.28 7.37 19.20
CA LEU A 136 -11.60 7.83 17.99
C LEU A 136 -12.35 7.37 16.74
N PHE A 137 -12.82 6.13 16.72
CA PHE A 137 -13.63 5.57 15.63
C PHE A 137 -14.99 6.23 15.54
N SER A 138 -15.61 6.62 16.65
CA SER A 138 -16.87 7.37 16.63
C SER A 138 -16.73 8.73 15.95
N LEU A 139 -15.54 9.34 16.01
CA LEU A 139 -15.22 10.59 15.32
C LEU A 139 -14.78 10.36 13.87
N MET A 140 -13.91 9.36 13.65
CA MET A 140 -13.20 9.17 12.38
C MET A 140 -13.82 8.12 11.47
N GLY A 141 -14.73 7.29 11.94
CA GLY A 141 -15.37 6.24 11.15
C GLY A 141 -16.15 6.84 9.98
N GLY A 142 -15.87 6.39 8.76
CA GLY A 142 -16.49 6.95 7.56
C GLY A 142 -15.63 6.87 6.31
N VAL A 143 -16.18 7.36 5.21
CA VAL A 143 -15.53 7.43 3.90
C VAL A 143 -14.88 8.80 3.74
N TYR A 144 -13.68 8.84 3.17
CA TYR A 144 -12.89 10.03 2.99
C TYR A 144 -12.46 10.18 1.54
N ARG A 145 -12.45 11.43 1.10
CA ARG A 145 -11.69 11.88 -0.06
C ARG A 145 -10.37 12.44 0.43
N MET A 146 -9.27 11.88 -0.04
CA MET A 146 -7.92 12.34 0.26
C MET A 146 -7.28 12.93 -0.99
N ASN A 147 -6.84 14.18 -0.89
CA ASN A 147 -6.04 14.85 -1.89
C ASN A 147 -4.63 15.02 -1.35
N TYR A 148 -3.62 14.73 -2.16
CA TYR A 148 -2.22 14.80 -1.74
C TYR A 148 -1.29 15.29 -2.82
N LEU A 149 -0.21 15.93 -2.40
CA LEU A 149 0.84 16.45 -3.27
C LEU A 149 2.10 15.62 -3.03
N ILE A 150 2.62 15.04 -4.11
CA ILE A 150 3.87 14.28 -4.12
C ILE A 150 5.01 15.24 -4.46
N ASP A 151 6.11 15.17 -3.71
CA ASP A 151 7.27 16.01 -4.01
C ASP A 151 7.80 15.75 -5.45
N GLY A 152 8.08 16.84 -6.17
CA GLY A 152 8.53 16.80 -7.56
C GLY A 152 7.45 16.53 -8.63
N VAL A 153 6.16 16.43 -8.26
CA VAL A 153 5.06 16.24 -9.22
C VAL A 153 4.05 17.38 -9.10
N ASP A 154 3.80 18.10 -10.21
CA ASP A 154 2.82 19.20 -10.27
C ASP A 154 1.42 18.68 -10.63
N LEU A 155 0.91 17.74 -9.83
CA LEU A 155 -0.44 17.19 -9.89
C LEU A 155 -0.96 17.02 -8.47
N ILE A 156 -2.25 17.28 -8.25
CA ILE A 156 -2.91 16.84 -7.03
C ILE A 156 -3.40 15.42 -7.27
N HIS A 157 -2.86 14.49 -6.49
CA HIS A 157 -3.27 13.10 -6.53
C HIS A 157 -4.48 12.86 -5.64
N ARG A 158 -5.33 11.92 -6.05
CA ARG A 158 -6.53 11.53 -5.31
C ARG A 158 -6.45 10.11 -4.78
N SER A 159 -7.02 9.92 -3.61
CA SER A 159 -7.23 8.63 -2.98
C SER A 159 -8.56 8.62 -2.25
N THR A 160 -9.20 7.46 -2.22
CA THR A 160 -10.40 7.22 -1.41
C THR A 160 -10.01 6.34 -0.25
N LEU A 161 -10.50 6.65 0.97
CA LEU A 161 -10.31 5.84 2.17
C LEU A 161 -11.64 5.54 2.85
N TRP A 162 -11.76 4.37 3.48
CA TRP A 162 -12.88 4.03 4.35
C TRP A 162 -12.37 3.46 5.67
N VAL A 163 -12.56 4.22 6.75
CA VAL A 163 -12.33 3.79 8.13
C VAL A 163 -13.59 3.05 8.58
N HIS A 164 -13.51 1.72 8.68
CA HIS A 164 -14.72 0.90 8.67
C HIS A 164 -14.92 -0.01 9.89
N LYS A 165 -13.89 -0.24 10.71
CA LYS A 165 -13.98 -1.15 11.86
C LYS A 165 -12.94 -0.82 12.93
N VAL A 166 -13.27 -1.13 14.19
CA VAL A 166 -12.30 -1.27 15.29
C VAL A 166 -11.92 -2.73 15.47
N GLU A 167 -10.64 -3.00 15.69
CA GLU A 167 -10.14 -4.34 16.00
C GLU A 167 -9.06 -4.27 17.08
N GLY A 168 -9.39 -4.71 18.29
CA GLY A 168 -8.49 -4.61 19.44
C GLY A 168 -8.10 -3.15 19.72
N ASN A 169 -6.82 -2.84 19.57
CA ASN A 169 -6.23 -1.53 19.91
C ASN A 169 -5.91 -0.69 18.66
N ARG A 170 -6.69 -0.84 17.58
CA ARG A 170 -6.49 -0.13 16.30
C ARG A 170 -7.81 0.03 15.55
N MET A 171 -7.83 0.97 14.62
CA MET A 171 -8.88 1.05 13.59
C MET A 171 -8.38 0.44 12.29
N LEU A 172 -9.28 -0.20 11.56
CA LEU A 172 -9.04 -0.78 10.25
C LEU A 172 -9.62 0.11 9.16
N THR A 173 -8.86 0.22 8.08
CA THR A 173 -9.21 1.03 6.93
C THR A 173 -8.87 0.28 5.66
N ARG A 174 -9.60 0.61 4.60
CA ARG A 174 -9.25 0.24 3.24
C ARG A 174 -9.22 1.48 2.37
N GLY A 175 -8.42 1.45 1.31
CA GLY A 175 -8.26 2.59 0.44
C GLY A 175 -7.80 2.21 -0.95
N GLY A 176 -7.86 3.18 -1.85
CA GLY A 176 -7.41 3.02 -3.23
C GLY A 176 -6.83 4.31 -3.78
N PHE A 177 -5.87 4.17 -4.68
CA PHE A 177 -5.31 5.26 -5.48
C PHE A 177 -4.84 4.76 -6.83
N ILE A 178 -4.65 5.67 -7.79
CA ILE A 178 -4.03 5.37 -9.08
C ILE A 178 -2.64 6.01 -9.13
N MET A 179 -1.65 5.22 -9.50
CA MET A 179 -0.28 5.69 -9.74
C MET A 179 0.32 4.96 -10.94
N PHE A 180 0.98 5.69 -11.84
CA PHE A 180 1.52 5.17 -13.10
C PHE A 180 0.50 4.38 -13.94
N GLY A 181 -0.76 4.84 -13.97
CA GLY A 181 -1.85 4.18 -14.70
C GLY A 181 -2.34 2.86 -14.10
N ASN A 182 -1.85 2.47 -12.91
CA ASN A 182 -2.29 1.26 -12.22
C ASN A 182 -3.14 1.62 -11.01
N GLU A 183 -4.24 0.89 -10.83
CA GLU A 183 -5.02 0.92 -9.60
C GLU A 183 -4.29 0.15 -8.50
N ASN A 184 -4.16 0.78 -7.34
CA ASN A 184 -3.54 0.20 -6.15
C ASN A 184 -4.57 0.24 -5.02
N GLN A 185 -5.04 -0.93 -4.62
CA GLN A 185 -5.86 -1.12 -3.43
C GLN A 185 -4.94 -1.41 -2.24
N TYR A 186 -5.32 -0.90 -1.06
CA TYR A 186 -4.58 -1.11 0.16
C TYR A 186 -5.52 -1.27 1.36
N GLU A 187 -5.04 -2.00 2.35
CA GLU A 187 -5.57 -1.96 3.71
C GLU A 187 -4.66 -1.04 4.52
N ALA A 188 -5.16 -0.38 5.56
CA ALA A 188 -4.30 0.34 6.48
C ALA A 188 -4.80 0.26 7.91
N VAL A 189 -3.86 0.32 8.85
CA VAL A 189 -4.15 0.39 10.27
C VAL A 189 -3.91 1.77 10.81
N ILE A 190 -4.84 2.24 11.64
CA ILE A 190 -4.70 3.49 12.38
C ILE A 190 -4.49 3.16 13.84
N PHE A 191 -3.43 3.70 14.41
CA PHE A 191 -3.15 3.66 15.83
C PHE A 191 -2.44 4.93 16.25
N ARG A 192 -2.55 5.26 17.54
CA ARG A 192 -1.82 6.36 18.15
C ARG A 192 -0.43 5.91 18.56
N TRP A 193 0.55 6.75 18.29
CA TRP A 193 1.87 6.64 18.92
C TRP A 193 2.29 8.01 19.42
N HIS A 194 2.56 8.12 20.72
CA HIS A 194 2.77 9.40 21.41
C HIS A 194 1.61 10.41 21.23
N ASN A 195 1.81 11.43 20.39
CA ASN A 195 0.86 12.53 20.20
C ASN A 195 0.23 12.53 18.79
N ASN A 196 0.61 11.59 17.94
CA ASN A 196 0.16 11.52 16.55
C ASN A 196 -0.62 10.24 16.30
N LEU A 197 -1.50 10.30 15.32
CA LEU A 197 -2.04 9.12 14.68
C LEU A 197 -1.11 8.69 13.55
N HIS A 198 -0.85 7.40 13.52
CA HIS A 198 -0.07 6.72 12.50
C HIS A 198 -1.03 5.90 11.66
N PHE A 199 -0.88 6.03 10.35
CA PHE A 199 -1.58 5.25 9.35
C PHE A 199 -0.52 4.46 8.61
N HIS A 200 -0.58 3.13 8.67
CA HIS A 200 0.35 2.29 7.93
C HIS A 200 -0.40 1.59 6.82
N TYR A 201 -0.08 1.93 5.57
CA TYR A 201 -0.69 1.38 4.38
C TYR A 201 -0.02 0.07 4.04
N LEU A 202 -0.80 -1.00 3.90
CA LEU A 202 -0.34 -2.34 3.62
C LEU A 202 -0.90 -2.78 2.26
N CYS A 203 -0.04 -3.34 1.42
CA CYS A 203 -0.48 -4.14 0.28
C CYS A 203 -1.30 -5.35 0.74
N GLU A 204 -2.02 -5.99 -0.18
CA GLU A 204 -2.74 -7.25 0.06
C GLU A 204 -1.87 -8.39 0.65
N ASN A 205 -0.54 -8.30 0.46
CA ASN A 205 0.44 -9.25 0.99
C ASN A 205 1.04 -8.83 2.35
N GLY A 206 0.51 -7.78 2.98
CA GLY A 206 0.98 -7.27 4.28
C GLY A 206 2.27 -6.45 4.25
N MET A 207 2.86 -6.19 3.08
CA MET A 207 4.03 -5.31 2.98
C MET A 207 3.60 -3.85 3.05
N GLU A 208 4.38 -3.02 3.74
CA GLU A 208 4.09 -1.59 3.85
C GLU A 208 4.27 -0.89 2.48
N LEU A 209 3.21 -0.22 2.03
CA LEU A 209 3.23 0.70 0.88
C LEU A 209 3.72 2.08 1.28
N GLY A 210 3.62 2.41 2.57
CA GLY A 210 4.08 3.63 3.18
C GLY A 210 3.36 3.87 4.48
N TYR A 211 3.57 5.04 5.06
CA TYR A 211 2.83 5.50 6.23
C TYR A 211 2.49 6.97 6.12
N CYS A 212 1.47 7.39 6.87
CA CYS A 212 1.20 8.80 7.12
C CYS A 212 1.01 9.09 8.60
N MET A 213 1.24 10.34 8.96
CA MET A 213 1.07 10.86 10.30
C MET A 213 0.21 12.11 10.26
N THR A 214 -0.73 12.17 11.19
CA THR A 214 -1.59 13.34 11.44
C THR A 214 -1.70 13.57 12.94
N VAL A 215 -2.11 14.77 13.32
CA VAL A 215 -2.49 15.07 14.70
C VAL A 215 -3.60 14.14 15.18
N ASP A 216 -3.56 13.80 16.47
CA ASP A 216 -4.66 13.11 17.15
C ASP A 216 -5.84 14.05 17.38
N PRO A 217 -6.99 13.85 16.70
CA PRO A 217 -8.13 14.75 16.80
C PRO A 217 -8.77 14.72 18.19
N LEU A 218 -8.66 13.63 18.96
CA LEU A 218 -9.18 13.59 20.33
C LEU A 218 -8.36 14.43 21.31
N ARG A 219 -7.13 14.79 20.94
CA ARG A 219 -6.22 15.61 21.75
C ARG A 219 -6.12 17.05 21.28
N HIS A 220 -6.76 17.39 20.16
CA HIS A 220 -6.74 18.72 19.58
C HIS A 220 -8.16 19.23 19.34
N ASN A 221 -8.68 20.03 20.28
CA ASN A 221 -10.07 20.50 20.28
C ASN A 221 -10.50 21.15 18.96
N LEU A 222 -9.63 21.95 18.34
CA LEU A 222 -9.95 22.59 17.06
C LEU A 222 -10.11 21.58 15.93
N VAL A 223 -9.34 20.49 15.94
CA VAL A 223 -9.44 19.44 14.92
C VAL A 223 -10.71 18.63 15.15
N ARG A 224 -11.00 18.28 16.41
CA ARG A 224 -12.20 17.55 16.82
C ARG A 224 -13.50 18.20 16.34
N GLN A 225 -13.52 19.54 16.26
CA GLN A 225 -14.74 20.32 16.01
C GLN A 225 -14.95 20.69 14.53
N ARG A 226 -14.05 20.29 13.63
CA ARG A 226 -14.14 20.62 12.20
C ARG A 226 -15.44 20.12 11.58
N LYS A 227 -16.06 20.97 10.76
CA LYS A 227 -17.25 20.67 9.96
C LYS A 227 -17.09 21.22 8.55
N PRO A 228 -17.05 20.38 7.49
CA PRO A 228 -16.94 18.91 7.55
C PRO A 228 -15.68 18.48 8.32
N PHE A 229 -15.67 17.24 8.84
CA PHE A 229 -14.47 16.74 9.54
C PHE A 229 -13.36 16.48 8.52
N TRP A 230 -12.16 16.99 8.80
CA TRP A 230 -11.01 16.79 7.92
C TRP A 230 -9.70 16.75 8.71
N LEU A 231 -8.72 16.05 8.16
CA LEU A 231 -7.39 15.85 8.72
C LEU A 231 -6.32 16.22 7.69
N LEU A 232 -5.21 16.74 8.16
CA LEU A 232 -4.07 17.13 7.36
C LEU A 232 -2.81 16.53 7.97
N GLY A 233 -1.88 16.12 7.12
CA GLY A 233 -0.67 15.49 7.60
C GLY A 233 0.38 15.32 6.54
N THR A 234 1.38 14.53 6.91
CA THR A 234 2.49 14.14 6.04
C THR A 234 2.51 12.64 5.92
N GLY A 235 2.90 12.15 4.76
CA GLY A 235 3.18 10.74 4.57
C GLY A 235 4.44 10.53 3.77
N MET A 236 4.86 9.28 3.75
CA MET A 236 6.00 8.82 3.01
C MET A 236 5.66 7.46 2.41
N THR A 237 5.89 7.33 1.10
CA THR A 237 5.78 6.03 0.44
C THR A 237 6.95 5.15 0.87
N ASP A 238 6.76 3.83 0.94
CA ASP A 238 7.90 2.92 0.99
C ASP A 238 8.63 2.90 -0.36
N ARG A 239 9.84 2.33 -0.39
CA ARG A 239 10.74 2.22 -1.54
C ARG A 239 10.15 1.45 -2.73
N GLY A 240 8.91 0.97 -2.66
CA GLY A 240 8.26 0.20 -3.71
C GLY A 240 7.49 1.00 -4.77
N LEU A 241 7.17 2.27 -4.50
CA LEU A 241 6.26 3.04 -5.36
C LEU A 241 6.98 3.82 -6.47
N VAL A 242 8.08 4.52 -6.19
CA VAL A 242 8.80 5.34 -7.19
C VAL A 242 10.32 5.21 -7.00
N ASP A 243 11.05 4.81 -8.05
CA ASP A 243 12.53 4.84 -8.14
C ASP A 243 13.36 4.28 -6.97
N ASN A 244 12.77 3.41 -6.14
CA ASN A 244 13.38 2.89 -4.89
C ASN A 244 13.79 3.98 -3.88
N LYS A 245 13.18 5.16 -3.93
CA LYS A 245 13.33 6.20 -2.93
C LYS A 245 11.98 6.45 -2.24
N PRO A 246 11.94 6.55 -0.91
CA PRO A 246 10.74 7.03 -0.24
C PRO A 246 10.42 8.43 -0.76
N ILE A 247 9.19 8.64 -1.19
CA ILE A 247 8.73 9.97 -1.59
C ILE A 247 7.81 10.49 -0.50
N THR A 248 8.12 11.68 -0.01
CA THR A 248 7.28 12.40 0.93
C THR A 248 6.12 13.05 0.21
N PHE A 249 4.96 13.06 0.85
CA PHE A 249 3.79 13.76 0.38
C PHE A 249 3.11 14.47 1.54
N VAL A 250 2.41 15.55 1.22
CA VAL A 250 1.48 16.23 2.14
C VAL A 250 0.06 15.94 1.69
N PHE A 251 -0.85 15.78 2.63
CA PHE A 251 -2.22 15.40 2.31
C PHE A 251 -3.24 16.17 3.14
N ARG A 252 -4.44 16.29 2.56
CA ARG A 252 -5.66 16.62 3.27
C ARG A 252 -6.70 15.55 2.95
N MET A 253 -7.32 14.99 3.98
CA MET A 253 -8.44 14.06 3.83
C MET A 253 -9.69 14.61 4.52
N GLU A 254 -10.79 14.61 3.80
CA GLU A 254 -12.08 15.13 4.24
C GLU A 254 -13.10 14.00 4.32
N GLN A 255 -13.79 13.90 5.45
CA GLN A 255 -14.85 12.92 5.67
C GLN A 255 -16.07 13.33 4.86
N LEU A 256 -16.56 12.40 4.05
CA LEU A 256 -17.73 12.57 3.22
C LEU A 256 -18.99 12.24 4.02
N VAL A 257 -20.03 13.05 3.81
CA VAL A 257 -21.35 12.82 4.40
C VAL A 257 -22.18 12.01 3.40
N PRO A 258 -22.69 10.82 3.76
CA PRO A 258 -23.57 10.06 2.88
C PRO A 258 -24.89 10.81 2.68
N GLU A 259 -25.41 10.76 1.45
CA GLU A 259 -26.77 11.24 1.17
C GLU A 259 -27.81 10.44 1.97
N THR A 260 -28.97 11.05 2.21
CA THR A 260 -30.05 10.40 2.97
C THR A 260 -30.42 9.04 2.35
N GLY A 261 -30.26 7.97 3.14
CA GLY A 261 -30.56 6.60 2.72
C GLY A 261 -29.39 5.88 2.03
N MET A 262 -28.26 6.56 1.78
CA MET A 262 -27.04 5.95 1.25
C MET A 262 -26.23 5.29 2.36
N SER A 263 -25.82 4.05 2.17
CA SER A 263 -24.89 3.37 3.07
C SER A 263 -23.45 3.86 2.86
N LEU A 264 -22.61 3.72 3.89
CA LEU A 264 -21.17 4.03 3.76
C LEU A 264 -20.47 3.19 2.69
N LYS A 265 -20.95 1.97 2.44
CA LYS A 265 -20.40 1.10 1.38
C LYS A 265 -20.74 1.64 -0.01
N GLU A 266 -21.95 2.16 -0.21
CA GLU A 266 -22.34 2.79 -1.47
C GLU A 266 -21.59 4.09 -1.71
N LEU A 267 -21.41 4.91 -0.66
CA LEU A 267 -20.59 6.11 -0.71
C LEU A 267 -19.14 5.78 -1.08
N TRP A 268 -18.57 4.75 -0.43
CA TRP A 268 -17.23 4.24 -0.74
C TRP A 268 -17.08 3.81 -2.20
N ASN A 269 -18.03 3.03 -2.72
CA ASN A 269 -17.99 2.57 -4.11
C ASN A 269 -18.09 3.74 -5.09
N THR A 270 -18.99 4.68 -4.82
CA THR A 270 -19.20 5.88 -5.65
C THR A 270 -17.95 6.74 -5.71
N GLU A 271 -17.36 7.04 -4.55
CA GLU A 271 -16.14 7.85 -4.50
C GLU A 271 -14.92 7.10 -5.07
N SER A 272 -14.86 5.77 -4.93
CA SER A 272 -13.81 4.97 -5.56
C SER A 272 -13.91 5.00 -7.08
N ASP A 273 -15.14 4.92 -7.63
CA ASP A 273 -15.37 5.03 -9.07
C ASP A 273 -15.05 6.42 -9.62
N ASP A 274 -15.36 7.47 -8.86
CA ASP A 274 -14.98 8.84 -9.22
C ASP A 274 -13.45 9.01 -9.23
N MET A 275 -12.76 8.56 -8.18
CA MET A 275 -11.30 8.57 -8.12
C MET A 275 -10.66 7.80 -9.28
N ARG A 276 -11.24 6.66 -9.69
CA ARG A 276 -10.75 5.89 -10.85
C ARG A 276 -10.85 6.66 -12.16
N LYS A 277 -11.95 7.39 -12.37
CA LYS A 277 -12.19 8.19 -13.58
C LYS A 277 -11.38 9.48 -13.58
N HIS A 278 -11.17 10.04 -12.40
CA HIS A 278 -10.54 11.34 -12.19
C HIS A 278 -9.44 11.23 -11.11
N PRO A 279 -8.34 10.51 -11.36
CA PRO A 279 -7.32 10.22 -10.34
C PRO A 279 -6.41 11.40 -10.00
N PHE A 280 -6.35 12.40 -10.87
CA PHE A 280 -5.49 13.57 -10.73
C PHE A 280 -6.26 14.84 -11.06
N ILE A 281 -5.90 15.92 -10.39
CA ILE A 281 -6.32 17.29 -10.71
C ILE A 281 -5.07 18.02 -11.20
N ALA A 282 -5.11 18.48 -12.45
CA ALA A 282 -3.96 19.09 -13.13
C ALA A 282 -3.97 20.61 -13.00
N PRO A 283 -2.80 21.27 -13.07
CA PRO A 283 -2.72 22.72 -13.18
C PRO A 283 -3.63 23.26 -14.30
N GLY A 284 -4.38 24.32 -14.00
CA GLY A 284 -5.32 24.94 -14.93
C GLY A 284 -6.74 24.33 -14.94
N THR A 285 -7.01 23.25 -14.21
CA THR A 285 -8.40 22.85 -13.97
C THR A 285 -9.08 23.81 -12.98
N PRO A 286 -10.41 24.00 -13.08
CA PRO A 286 -11.18 24.64 -12.01
C PRO A 286 -10.85 23.98 -10.67
N ASP A 287 -10.76 24.79 -9.61
CA ASP A 287 -10.40 24.40 -8.23
C ASP A 287 -8.97 23.95 -7.94
N TYR A 288 -8.06 23.82 -8.93
CA TYR A 288 -6.68 23.35 -8.66
C TYR A 288 -5.99 24.15 -7.56
N GLU A 289 -5.93 25.48 -7.70
CA GLU A 289 -5.23 26.35 -6.74
C GLU A 289 -5.90 26.34 -5.36
N ARG A 290 -7.24 26.26 -5.32
CA ARG A 290 -7.98 26.18 -4.06
C ARG A 290 -7.61 24.91 -3.30
N ILE A 291 -7.70 23.75 -3.96
CA ILE A 291 -7.40 22.45 -3.35
C ILE A 291 -5.91 22.36 -2.98
N ARG A 292 -5.02 22.84 -3.86
CA ARG A 292 -3.58 22.91 -3.58
C ARG A 292 -3.29 23.73 -2.33
N THR A 293 -3.95 24.88 -2.19
CA THR A 293 -3.84 25.75 -1.00
C THR A 293 -4.37 25.05 0.24
N GLU A 294 -5.53 24.38 0.17
CA GLU A 294 -6.08 23.61 1.29
C GLU A 294 -5.14 22.49 1.77
N ILE A 295 -4.37 21.87 0.88
CA ILE A 295 -3.38 20.84 1.24
C ILE A 295 -2.13 21.46 1.89
N LEU A 296 -1.66 22.60 1.39
CA LEU A 296 -0.39 23.20 1.81
C LEU A 296 -0.52 24.11 3.02
N THR A 297 -1.71 24.64 3.29
CA THR A 297 -1.91 25.63 4.33
C THR A 297 -2.06 24.94 5.69
N PRO A 298 -1.13 25.13 6.64
CA PRO A 298 -1.35 24.69 8.02
C PRO A 298 -2.51 25.50 8.59
N ASP A 299 -3.40 24.88 9.39
CA ASP A 299 -4.54 25.47 10.09
C ASP A 299 -4.59 27.01 10.12
N VAL A 300 -4.95 27.64 9.01
CA VAL A 300 -5.28 29.06 9.01
C VAL A 300 -6.72 29.10 9.48
N LEU A 301 -6.88 29.50 10.73
CA LEU A 301 -8.13 30.04 11.24
C LEU A 301 -8.60 31.11 10.25
N THR A 302 -9.56 30.79 9.40
CA THR A 302 -10.49 31.81 8.92
C THR A 302 -11.56 31.93 10.00
N PRO A 303 -11.52 32.98 10.85
CA PRO A 303 -12.71 33.40 11.56
C PRO A 303 -13.64 34.03 10.52
N GLU A 304 -14.34 33.21 9.74
CA GLU A 304 -15.51 33.70 9.01
C GLU A 304 -16.67 33.77 9.99
N VAL A 305 -16.78 34.97 10.54
CA VAL A 305 -17.97 35.65 11.02
C VAL A 305 -19.28 34.98 10.56
N ALA A 306 -20.01 34.41 11.51
CA ALA A 306 -21.46 34.50 11.63
C ALA A 306 -21.88 34.26 13.08
#